data_AF-A0A7S2U2V5-F1
#
_entry.id   AF-A0A7S2U2V5-F1
#
_cell.length_a   1.000
_cell.length_b   1.000
_cell.length_c   1.000
_cell.angle_alpha   90.00
_cell.angle_beta   90.00
_cell.angle_gamma   90.00
#
_symmetry.space_group_name_H-M   'P 1'
#
loop_
_entity.id
_entity.type
_entity.pdbx_description
1 polymer ?
#
loop_
_entity_poly.entity_id
_entity_poly.type
_entity_poly.pdbx_seq_one_letter_code
_entity_poly.pdbx_strand_id
1 'polypeptide(L)'
;AKDVVESNTAKSTFSLQGGDPLMIPSTTPETKFYISVPEGQVQKTGYAEVKTRLLEGTQACTATVEGAGARGAVITPGENVELIVKYQCEKPGATAVLVIVPLEPSSSVSFRIVKLCKGYQTRADRAWVAHKSVLATVFVALLVMFCFCGDKCGGGKKRNGGGPGTITLVSLDSGEAKMD
;
A
#
# COMPACT_ATOMS: atom_id res chain seq x y z
N ALA A 1 -4.41 -14.46 37.33
CA ALA A 1 -4.85 -14.61 35.93
C ALA A 1 -4.09 -13.59 35.11
N LYS A 2 -3.35 -14.02 34.09
CA LYS A 2 -2.65 -13.11 33.16
C LYS A 2 -3.61 -12.87 32.01
N ASP A 3 -4.10 -11.65 31.89
CA ASP A 3 -4.92 -11.25 30.75
C ASP A 3 -4.02 -11.24 29.50
N VAL A 4 -4.27 -12.19 28.62
CA VAL A 4 -3.70 -12.21 27.27
C VAL A 4 -4.40 -11.08 26.53
N VAL A 5 -3.68 -9.96 26.37
CA VAL A 5 -4.10 -8.86 25.51
C VAL A 5 -4.08 -9.39 24.08
N GLU A 6 -5.24 -9.81 23.62
CA GLU A 6 -5.52 -10.15 22.23
C GLU A 6 -5.41 -8.85 21.42
N SER A 7 -4.20 -8.57 20.93
CA SER A 7 -3.94 -7.48 20.01
C SER A 7 -4.84 -7.67 18.81
N ASN A 8 -5.88 -6.83 18.70
CA ASN A 8 -6.80 -6.68 17.57
C ASN A 8 -6.02 -6.29 16.31
N THR A 9 -5.24 -7.24 15.81
CA THR A 9 -4.45 -7.13 14.60
C THR A 9 -5.43 -7.46 13.48
N ALA A 10 -5.87 -6.43 12.75
CA ALA A 10 -6.81 -6.59 11.65
C ALA A 10 -6.33 -7.71 10.72
N LYS A 11 -7.06 -8.83 10.71
CA LYS A 11 -6.76 -10.00 9.86
C LYS A 11 -7.23 -9.66 8.44
N SER A 12 -6.38 -8.98 7.69
CA SER A 12 -6.63 -8.69 6.28
C SER A 12 -6.40 -9.96 5.46
N THR A 13 -7.49 -10.65 5.10
CA THR A 13 -7.44 -11.77 4.16
C THR A 13 -7.23 -11.22 2.76
N PHE A 14 -5.98 -11.27 2.28
CA PHE A 14 -5.62 -10.78 0.95
C PHE A 14 -5.70 -11.93 -0.07
N SER A 15 -6.61 -11.81 -1.04
CA SER A 15 -6.74 -12.77 -2.14
C SER A 15 -5.86 -12.35 -3.31
N LEU A 16 -4.94 -13.22 -3.71
CA LEU A 16 -3.83 -12.93 -4.63
C LEU A 16 -4.20 -12.91 -6.13
N GLN A 17 -5.42 -12.52 -6.47
CA GLN A 17 -5.82 -12.36 -7.87
C GLN A 17 -5.78 -10.88 -8.29
N GLY A 18 -4.66 -10.45 -8.88
CA GLY A 18 -4.61 -9.25 -9.71
C GLY A 18 -4.85 -7.88 -9.03
N GLY A 19 -4.81 -7.81 -7.70
CA GLY A 19 -5.00 -6.58 -6.94
C GLY A 19 -3.80 -5.63 -6.95
N ASP A 20 -4.05 -4.39 -6.54
CA ASP A 20 -3.02 -3.37 -6.32
C ASP A 20 -1.91 -3.89 -5.39
N PRO A 21 -0.64 -3.49 -5.61
CA PRO A 21 0.46 -3.94 -4.78
C PRO A 21 0.27 -3.51 -3.32
N LEU A 22 0.56 -4.41 -2.39
CA LEU A 22 0.54 -4.10 -0.96
C LEU A 22 1.69 -3.13 -0.64
N MET A 23 1.36 -1.91 -0.25
CA MET A 23 2.34 -0.89 0.16
C MET A 23 2.73 -1.09 1.63
N ILE A 24 4.02 -1.26 1.91
CA ILE A 24 4.55 -1.40 3.27
C ILE A 24 5.36 -0.15 3.64
N PRO A 25 5.00 0.57 4.73
CA PRO A 25 5.66 1.80 5.12
C PRO A 25 7.08 1.55 5.62
N SER A 26 7.92 2.58 5.60
CA SER A 26 9.33 2.47 5.99
C SER A 26 9.57 2.05 7.44
N THR A 27 8.59 2.29 8.32
CA THR A 27 8.62 1.97 9.75
C THR A 27 8.46 0.49 10.05
N THR A 28 8.02 -0.33 9.10
CA THR A 28 7.73 -1.76 9.31
C THR A 28 8.89 -2.65 8.85
N PRO A 29 9.77 -3.14 9.74
CA PRO A 29 10.97 -3.89 9.34
C PRO A 29 10.64 -5.30 8.83
N GLU A 30 9.48 -5.86 9.20
CA GLU A 30 9.02 -7.17 8.76
C GLU A 30 7.50 -7.20 8.60
N THR A 31 7.02 -8.04 7.69
CA THR A 31 5.58 -8.30 7.49
C THR A 31 5.33 -9.79 7.59
N LYS A 32 4.34 -10.15 8.38
CA LYS A 32 3.89 -11.54 8.57
C LYS A 32 2.74 -11.84 7.63
N PHE A 33 2.86 -12.92 6.88
CA PHE A 33 1.83 -13.48 6.02
C PHE A 33 1.45 -14.86 6.54
N TYR A 34 0.19 -15.23 6.35
CA TYR A 34 -0.32 -16.55 6.70
C TYR A 34 -0.82 -17.22 5.44
N ILE A 35 -0.32 -18.43 5.19
CA ILE A 35 -0.75 -19.28 4.08
C ILE A 35 -1.74 -20.29 4.65
N SER A 36 -2.94 -20.32 4.09
CA SER A 36 -4.00 -21.24 4.52
C SER A 36 -4.71 -21.84 3.32
N VAL A 37 -5.09 -23.11 3.42
CA VAL A 37 -5.96 -23.77 2.44
C VAL A 37 -7.38 -23.76 3.00
N PRO A 38 -8.36 -23.11 2.31
CA PRO A 38 -9.71 -22.96 2.86
C PRO A 38 -10.42 -24.31 3.01
N GLU A 39 -10.44 -25.12 1.95
CA GLU A 39 -11.05 -26.46 1.93
C GLU A 39 -10.30 -27.32 0.91
N GLY A 40 -10.34 -28.65 1.08
CA GLY A 40 -9.82 -29.59 0.08
C GLY A 40 -8.75 -30.54 0.62
N GLN A 41 -7.75 -30.84 -0.21
CA GLN A 41 -6.68 -31.76 0.12
C GLN A 41 -5.52 -31.03 0.81
N VAL A 42 -4.73 -31.81 1.55
CA VAL A 42 -3.46 -31.36 2.12
C VAL A 42 -2.56 -30.83 0.99
N GLN A 43 -2.04 -29.61 1.18
CA GLN A 43 -1.20 -28.95 0.18
C GLN A 43 0.25 -28.90 0.67
N LYS A 44 1.18 -29.43 -0.11
CA LYS A 44 2.62 -29.31 0.18
C LYS A 44 3.20 -28.11 -0.55
N THR A 45 4.01 -27.31 0.15
CA THR A 45 4.72 -26.15 -0.38
C THR A 45 6.22 -26.42 -0.47
N GLY A 46 6.87 -25.82 -1.46
CA GLY A 46 8.32 -25.79 -1.59
C GLY A 46 8.95 -24.61 -0.83
N TYR A 47 10.25 -24.43 -1.01
CA TYR A 47 10.99 -23.29 -0.46
C TYR A 47 10.51 -22.00 -1.12
N ALA A 48 10.16 -20.99 -0.32
CA ALA A 48 9.74 -19.71 -0.84
C ALA A 48 10.95 -18.95 -1.40
N GLU A 49 10.77 -18.32 -2.56
CA GLU A 49 11.75 -17.45 -3.18
C GLU A 49 11.32 -15.99 -3.06
N VAL A 50 12.30 -15.11 -2.87
CA VAL A 50 12.09 -13.66 -2.92
C VAL A 50 12.87 -13.08 -4.08
N LYS A 51 12.18 -12.36 -4.95
CA LYS A 51 12.79 -11.61 -6.06
C LYS A 51 12.51 -10.14 -5.86
N THR A 52 13.56 -9.35 -5.69
CA THR A 52 13.47 -7.90 -5.60
C THR A 52 13.61 -7.29 -6.99
N ARG A 53 12.68 -6.42 -7.37
CA ARG A 53 12.72 -5.64 -8.61
C ARG A 53 12.76 -4.14 -8.33
N LEU A 54 13.54 -3.45 -9.13
CA LEU A 54 13.72 -2.01 -9.12
C LEU A 54 12.49 -1.33 -9.73
N LEU A 55 11.93 -0.33 -9.04
CA LEU A 55 10.83 0.48 -9.56
C LEU A 55 11.31 1.80 -10.19
N GLU A 56 12.27 2.49 -9.57
CA GLU A 56 12.75 3.82 -10.02
C GLU A 56 14.26 4.02 -9.80
N GLY A 57 15.11 3.03 -10.13
CA GLY A 57 16.58 3.21 -10.08
C GLY A 57 17.31 2.16 -9.25
N THR A 58 18.17 2.59 -8.31
CA THR A 58 18.99 1.69 -7.48
C THR A 58 18.14 0.89 -6.49
N GLN A 59 18.60 -0.33 -6.16
CA GLN A 59 17.97 -1.14 -5.13
C GLN A 59 18.01 -0.40 -3.79
N ALA A 60 16.84 -0.04 -3.27
CA ALA A 60 16.71 0.69 -2.01
C ALA A 60 16.65 -0.27 -0.81
N CYS A 61 16.14 -1.49 -1.05
CA CYS A 61 15.89 -2.48 -0.02
C CYS A 61 16.28 -3.89 -0.50
N THR A 62 16.85 -4.69 0.40
CA THR A 62 16.91 -6.14 0.26
C THR A 62 15.76 -6.76 1.07
N ALA A 63 15.30 -7.93 0.65
CA ALA A 63 14.22 -8.64 1.33
C ALA A 63 14.56 -10.13 1.46
N THR A 64 14.25 -10.71 2.62
CA THR A 64 14.46 -12.12 2.92
C THR A 64 13.17 -12.73 3.46
N VAL A 65 13.01 -14.05 3.31
CA VAL A 65 11.86 -14.80 3.85
C VAL A 65 12.30 -15.77 4.93
N GLU A 66 11.50 -15.86 5.99
CA GLU A 66 11.68 -16.75 7.12
C GLU A 66 10.35 -17.41 7.53
N GLY A 67 10.41 -18.33 8.49
CA GLY A 67 9.25 -19.04 9.02
C GLY A 67 9.03 -20.42 8.40
N ALA A 68 7.96 -21.08 8.82
CA ALA A 68 7.59 -22.40 8.32
C ALA A 68 7.23 -22.36 6.83
N GLY A 69 6.51 -21.32 6.39
CA GLY A 69 6.12 -21.15 4.99
C GLY A 69 7.30 -20.92 4.04
N ALA A 70 8.42 -20.36 4.55
CA ALA A 70 9.62 -20.11 3.75
C ALA A 70 10.43 -21.38 3.46
N ARG A 71 10.36 -22.37 4.36
CA ARG A 71 11.15 -23.62 4.27
C ARG A 71 10.43 -24.77 3.58
N GLY A 72 9.22 -24.52 3.10
CA GLY A 72 8.28 -25.56 2.70
C GLY A 72 7.55 -26.14 3.91
N ALA A 73 6.25 -26.36 3.75
CA ALA A 73 5.38 -26.90 4.77
C ALA A 73 4.29 -27.76 4.14
N VAL A 74 3.74 -28.66 4.95
CA VAL A 74 2.52 -29.39 4.61
C VAL A 74 1.37 -28.64 5.29
N ILE A 75 0.45 -28.11 4.49
CA ILE A 75 -0.66 -27.27 4.96
C ILE A 75 -1.93 -28.10 4.94
N THR A 76 -2.47 -28.36 6.12
CA THR A 76 -3.77 -29.03 6.28
C THR A 76 -4.90 -28.01 6.15
N PRO A 77 -6.07 -28.36 5.59
CA PRO A 77 -7.22 -27.46 5.58
C PRO A 77 -7.54 -26.90 6.97
N GLY A 78 -7.73 -25.59 7.06
CA GLY A 78 -7.97 -24.88 8.33
C GLY A 78 -6.71 -24.50 9.13
N GLU A 79 -5.53 -24.99 8.76
CA GLU A 79 -4.27 -24.57 9.36
C GLU A 79 -3.70 -23.31 8.69
N ASN A 80 -2.99 -22.50 9.47
CA ASN A 80 -2.27 -21.33 8.98
C ASN A 80 -0.77 -21.55 9.15
N VAL A 81 -0.01 -21.41 8.06
CA VAL A 81 1.45 -21.46 8.09
C VAL A 81 2.01 -20.05 7.97
N GLU A 82 2.85 -19.67 8.94
CA GLU A 82 3.48 -18.35 8.99
C GLU A 82 4.63 -18.24 7.96
N LEU A 83 4.61 -17.15 7.19
CA LEU A 83 5.66 -16.71 6.28
C LEU A 83 6.03 -15.27 6.63
N ILE A 84 7.26 -15.04 7.05
CA ILE A 84 7.74 -13.72 7.47
C ILE A 84 8.61 -13.15 6.37
N VAL A 85 8.32 -11.94 5.90
CA VAL A 85 9.17 -11.20 4.97
C VAL A 85 9.89 -10.09 5.74
N LYS A 86 11.22 -10.17 5.84
CA LYS A 86 12.05 -9.14 6.46
C LYS A 86 12.60 -8.19 5.40
N TYR A 87 12.67 -6.91 5.76
CA TYR A 87 13.12 -5.84 4.87
C TYR A 87 14.32 -5.12 5.47
N GLN A 88 15.36 -4.94 4.67
CA GLN A 88 16.53 -4.15 5.04
C GLN A 88 16.74 -3.03 4.02
N CYS A 89 16.30 -1.83 4.40
CA CYS A 89 16.47 -0.62 3.60
C CYS A 89 17.88 -0.06 3.77
N GLU A 90 18.66 0.00 2.70
CA GLU A 90 20.00 0.60 2.69
C GLU A 90 19.99 2.03 2.15
N LYS A 91 19.03 2.35 1.27
CA LYS A 91 18.93 3.65 0.61
C LYS A 91 17.48 4.15 0.60
N PRO A 92 17.27 5.47 0.46
CA PRO A 92 15.95 6.02 0.17
C PRO A 92 15.38 5.49 -1.15
N GLY A 93 14.08 5.19 -1.18
CA GLY A 93 13.41 4.72 -2.39
C GLY A 93 12.25 3.77 -2.14
N ALA A 94 11.75 3.17 -3.22
CA ALA A 94 10.75 2.09 -3.16
C ALA A 94 11.29 0.86 -3.88
N THR A 95 11.06 -0.33 -3.29
CA THR A 95 11.47 -1.61 -3.89
C THR A 95 10.27 -2.53 -4.01
N ALA A 96 10.03 -3.06 -5.22
CA ALA A 96 9.04 -4.10 -5.43
C ALA A 96 9.63 -5.46 -5.02
N VAL A 97 8.97 -6.14 -4.11
CA VAL A 97 9.33 -7.47 -3.62
C VAL A 97 8.29 -8.45 -4.15
N LEU A 98 8.72 -9.38 -5.00
CA LEU A 98 7.91 -10.49 -5.49
C LEU A 98 8.25 -11.74 -4.66
N VAL A 99 7.27 -12.23 -3.90
CA VAL A 99 7.39 -13.48 -3.14
C VAL A 99 6.74 -14.58 -3.97
N ILE A 100 7.45 -15.69 -4.15
CA ILE A 100 6.98 -16.86 -4.92
C ILE A 100 7.02 -18.07 -3.98
N VAL A 101 5.88 -18.72 -3.79
CA VAL A 101 5.75 -19.94 -3.00
C VAL A 101 5.38 -21.09 -3.95
N PRO A 102 6.30 -22.02 -4.25
CA PRO A 102 5.99 -23.21 -5.04
C PRO A 102 5.01 -24.11 -4.31
N LEU A 103 4.06 -24.69 -5.05
CA LEU A 103 3.07 -25.65 -4.56
C LEU A 103 3.23 -26.97 -5.34
N GLU A 104 3.28 -28.10 -4.65
CA GLU A 104 3.31 -29.42 -5.30
C GLU A 104 1.90 -29.85 -5.73
N PRO A 105 1.71 -30.48 -6.91
CA PRO A 105 2.76 -31.03 -7.77
C PRO A 105 3.41 -30.06 -8.77
N SER A 106 2.79 -28.94 -9.14
CA SER A 106 3.34 -28.08 -10.22
C SER A 106 2.81 -26.63 -10.26
N SER A 107 2.11 -26.17 -9.23
CA SER A 107 1.59 -24.80 -9.19
C SER A 107 2.50 -23.88 -8.37
N SER A 108 2.27 -22.57 -8.44
CA SER A 108 2.94 -21.61 -7.57
C SER A 108 2.02 -20.45 -7.28
N VAL A 109 2.16 -19.89 -6.09
CA VAL A 109 1.47 -18.66 -5.69
C VAL A 109 2.51 -17.56 -5.62
N SER A 110 2.23 -16.44 -6.26
CA SER A 110 3.13 -15.29 -6.21
C SER A 110 2.39 -14.02 -5.89
N PHE A 111 3.03 -13.14 -5.13
CA PHE A 111 2.43 -11.87 -4.72
C PHE A 111 3.47 -10.77 -4.64
N ARG A 112 2.99 -9.55 -4.92
CA ARG A 112 3.81 -8.36 -5.02
C ARG A 112 3.57 -7.44 -3.84
N ILE A 113 4.66 -7.08 -3.19
CA ILE A 113 4.71 -6.10 -2.11
C ILE A 113 5.56 -4.94 -2.61
N VAL A 114 5.23 -3.71 -2.24
CA VAL A 114 6.07 -2.55 -2.48
C VAL A 114 6.51 -2.01 -1.14
N LYS A 115 7.81 -2.17 -0.83
CA LYS A 115 8.42 -1.65 0.38
C LYS A 115 8.89 -0.22 0.14
N LEU A 116 8.39 0.70 0.95
CA LEU A 116 8.83 2.09 0.97
C LEU A 116 9.97 2.22 1.99
N CYS A 117 11.09 2.83 1.59
CA CYS A 117 12.20 3.17 2.46
C CYS A 117 12.19 4.66 2.79
N LYS A 118 12.87 5.04 3.88
CA LYS A 118 12.91 6.43 4.38
C LYS A 118 13.29 7.42 3.27
N GLY A 119 12.56 8.52 3.15
CA GLY A 119 12.84 9.56 2.14
C GLY A 119 12.21 9.29 0.76
N TYR A 120 11.46 8.19 0.60
CA TYR A 120 10.59 8.05 -0.56
C TYR A 120 9.43 9.06 -0.48
N GLN A 121 9.34 9.95 -1.48
CA GLN A 121 8.17 10.79 -1.67
C GLN A 121 7.31 10.19 -2.77
N THR A 122 6.06 9.86 -2.46
CA THR A 122 5.16 9.36 -3.49
C THR A 122 4.86 10.48 -4.49
N ARG A 123 4.70 10.17 -5.78
CA ARG A 123 4.24 11.19 -6.74
C ARG A 123 2.84 11.71 -6.41
N ALA A 124 2.03 10.93 -5.69
CA ALA A 124 0.72 11.35 -5.21
C ALA A 124 0.83 12.56 -4.27
N ASP A 125 1.84 12.58 -3.39
CA ASP A 125 2.12 13.74 -2.52
C ASP A 125 2.43 15.00 -3.34
N ARG A 126 3.13 14.85 -4.48
CA ARG A 126 3.41 15.98 -5.37
C ARG A 126 2.19 16.43 -6.17
N ALA A 127 1.34 15.52 -6.60
CA ALA A 127 0.13 15.84 -7.38
C ALA A 127 -0.87 16.67 -6.56
N TRP A 128 -1.01 16.39 -5.26
CA TRP A 128 -1.90 17.15 -4.39
C TRP A 128 -1.41 18.57 -4.14
N VAL A 129 -0.09 18.77 -4.05
CA VAL A 129 0.52 20.11 -3.95
C VAL A 129 0.31 20.90 -5.26
N ALA A 130 0.41 20.25 -6.42
CA ALA A 130 0.19 20.91 -7.71
C ALA A 130 -1.27 21.41 -7.86
N HIS A 131 -2.27 20.60 -7.52
CA HIS A 131 -3.67 21.00 -7.65
C HIS A 131 -4.03 22.18 -6.73
N LYS A 132 -3.52 22.17 -5.49
CA LYS A 132 -3.74 23.29 -4.56
C LYS A 132 -3.01 24.57 -4.98
N SER A 133 -1.79 24.45 -5.51
CA SER A 133 -1.03 25.59 -6.02
C SER A 133 -1.69 26.24 -7.25
N VAL A 134 -2.22 25.42 -8.17
CA VAL A 134 -2.93 25.91 -9.36
C VAL A 134 -4.24 26.61 -8.98
N LEU A 135 -5.02 26.05 -8.05
CA LEU A 135 -6.25 26.72 -7.58
C LEU A 135 -5.95 28.04 -6.88
N ALA A 136 -4.90 28.09 -6.05
CA ALA A 136 -4.49 29.31 -5.36
C ALA A 136 -4.05 30.40 -6.35
N THR A 137 -3.25 30.05 -7.36
CA THR A 137 -2.79 31.02 -8.38
C THR A 137 -3.95 31.52 -9.24
N VAL A 138 -4.88 30.66 -9.65
CA VAL A 138 -6.10 31.07 -10.38
C VAL A 138 -6.99 31.98 -9.52
N PHE A 139 -7.17 31.68 -8.24
CA PHE A 139 -7.97 32.50 -7.34
C PHE A 139 -7.38 33.91 -7.15
N VAL A 140 -6.06 34.01 -6.96
CA VAL A 140 -5.36 35.30 -6.88
C VAL A 140 -5.48 36.07 -8.20
N ALA A 141 -5.31 35.41 -9.35
CA ALA A 141 -5.46 36.05 -10.66
C ALA A 141 -6.88 36.59 -10.89
N LEU A 142 -7.92 35.85 -10.47
CA LEU A 142 -9.30 36.32 -10.51
C LEU A 142 -9.52 37.53 -9.61
N LEU A 143 -9.04 37.51 -8.36
CA LEU A 143 -9.14 38.66 -7.46
C LEU A 143 -8.46 39.90 -8.04
N VAL A 144 -7.28 39.74 -8.64
CA VAL A 144 -6.59 40.83 -9.35
C VAL A 144 -7.45 41.33 -10.52
N MET A 145 -7.96 40.46 -11.38
CA MET A 145 -8.86 40.86 -12.47
C MET A 145 -10.13 41.57 -11.98
N PHE A 146 -10.73 41.12 -10.88
CA PHE A 146 -11.90 41.78 -10.27
C PHE A 146 -11.55 43.16 -9.69
N CYS A 147 -10.37 43.32 -9.09
CA CYS A 147 -9.89 44.62 -8.60
C CYS A 147 -9.58 45.59 -9.75
N PHE A 148 -9.05 45.11 -10.88
CA PHE A 148 -8.72 45.96 -12.03
C PHE A 148 -9.92 46.27 -12.95
N CYS A 149 -11.01 45.50 -12.89
CA CYS A 149 -12.26 45.78 -13.62
C CYS A 149 -13.33 46.52 -12.78
N GLY A 150 -12.93 47.11 -11.65
CA GLY A 150 -13.82 47.81 -10.71
C GLY A 150 -14.42 49.14 -11.18
N ASP A 151 -14.25 49.56 -12.44
CA ASP A 151 -14.99 50.67 -13.02
C ASP A 151 -15.70 50.23 -14.32
N LYS A 152 -17.01 50.01 -14.18
CA LYS A 152 -18.02 49.69 -15.21
C LYS A 152 -18.10 48.23 -15.65
N CYS A 153 -19.08 47.52 -15.09
CA CYS A 153 -20.18 46.94 -15.88
C CYS A 153 -21.32 46.48 -14.95
N GLY A 154 -22.42 47.25 -14.97
CA GLY A 154 -23.72 46.78 -14.54
C GLY A 154 -24.41 46.00 -15.67
N GLY A 155 -25.32 45.10 -15.30
CA GLY A 155 -26.25 44.45 -16.23
C GLY A 155 -26.26 42.93 -16.11
N GLY A 156 -27.04 42.42 -15.15
CA GLY A 156 -27.09 41.00 -14.81
C GLY A 156 -27.77 40.09 -15.84
N LYS A 157 -27.51 38.79 -15.69
CA LYS A 157 -28.39 37.73 -16.20
C LYS A 157 -28.23 36.47 -15.35
N LYS A 158 -29.32 36.07 -14.69
CA LYS A 158 -29.43 34.82 -13.92
C LYS A 158 -29.30 33.60 -14.85
N ARG A 159 -28.45 32.64 -14.48
CA ARG A 159 -28.53 31.26 -14.97
C ARG A 159 -28.54 30.30 -13.78
N ASN A 160 -29.64 29.56 -13.68
CA ASN A 160 -29.78 28.36 -12.86
C ASN A 160 -29.05 27.20 -13.55
N GLY A 161 -28.43 26.31 -12.77
CA GLY A 161 -28.21 24.94 -13.21
C GLY A 161 -26.93 24.27 -12.71
N GLY A 162 -27.10 23.37 -11.72
CA GLY A 162 -26.46 22.06 -11.69
C GLY A 162 -25.01 21.99 -11.22
N GLY A 163 -24.82 21.73 -9.92
CA GLY A 163 -23.52 21.36 -9.36
C GLY A 163 -23.17 19.89 -9.61
N PRO A 164 -21.89 19.55 -9.85
CA PRO A 164 -21.45 18.16 -9.83
C PRO A 164 -21.18 17.69 -8.39
N GLY A 165 -21.81 16.57 -8.03
CA GLY A 165 -21.56 15.87 -6.77
C GLY A 165 -20.12 15.40 -6.67
N THR A 166 -19.53 15.61 -5.50
CA THR A 166 -18.17 15.18 -5.15
C THR A 166 -18.25 13.78 -4.53
N ILE A 167 -17.48 12.83 -5.07
CA ILE A 167 -17.31 11.49 -4.48
C ILE A 167 -16.04 11.51 -3.64
N THR A 168 -16.16 11.05 -2.39
CA THR A 168 -15.04 10.93 -1.43
C THR A 168 -14.82 9.45 -1.16
N LEU A 169 -13.58 8.95 -1.29
CA LEU A 169 -13.18 7.62 -0.85
C LEU A 169 -12.25 7.78 0.36
N VAL A 170 -12.53 7.02 1.42
CA VAL A 170 -11.80 7.04 2.69
C VAL A 170 -10.89 5.81 2.76
N SER A 171 -9.59 6.02 2.96
CA SER A 171 -8.63 4.97 3.27
C SER A 171 -8.54 4.77 4.78
N LEU A 172 -8.51 3.52 5.23
CA LEU A 172 -8.32 3.16 6.64
C LEU A 172 -6.82 3.20 6.96
N ASP A 173 -6.44 4.19 7.76
CA ASP A 173 -5.10 4.33 8.32
C ASP A 173 -4.94 3.33 9.49
N SER A 174 -3.90 2.51 9.42
CA SER A 174 -3.62 1.48 10.41
C SER A 174 -2.80 2.08 11.54
N GLY A 175 -3.49 2.44 12.63
CA GLY A 175 -3.00 2.36 14.01
C GLY A 175 -1.73 3.14 14.35
N GLU A 176 -1.92 4.25 15.06
CA GLU A 176 -0.87 4.92 15.85
C GLU A 176 -0.07 3.90 16.67
N ALA A 177 1.21 3.78 16.37
CA ALA A 177 2.18 3.23 17.30
C ALA A 177 2.45 4.29 18.37
N LYS A 178 1.93 4.08 19.58
CA LYS A 178 2.38 4.80 20.78
C LYS A 178 3.87 4.49 21.00
N MET A 179 4.70 5.52 20.94
CA MET A 179 6.05 5.50 21.50
C MET A 179 5.94 5.93 22.97
N ASP A 180 6.22 5.01 23.88
CA ASP A 180 6.61 5.30 25.27
C ASP A 180 8.09 5.73 25.32
#